data_AF-A0A0F2D1C4-F1
#
_entry.id   AF-A0A0F2D1C4-F1
#
_cell.length_a   1.000
_cell.length_b   1.000
_cell.length_c   1.000
_cell.angle_alpha   90.00
_cell.angle_beta   90.00
_cell.angle_gamma   90.00
#
_symmetry.space_group_name_H-M   'P 1'
#
loop_
_entity.id
_entity.type
_entity.pdbx_description
1 polymer ?
#
loop_
_entity_poly.entity_id
_entity_poly.type
_entity_poly.pdbx_seq_one_letter_code
_entity_poly.pdbx_strand_id
1 'polypeptide(L)'
;MTDTDPIKRAHTLITDLNKAYQVCKQAMADDVRFQEQLDNILDFLSKTETVDNRFLIELEKFYQTSSLLMGLSGLNPDAPTRSAWRAYDRFHFDQVKTKLSLYGPTIIL
;
A
#
# COMPACT_ATOMS: atom_id res chain seq x y z
N MET A 1 -12.39 3.61 -19.90
CA MET A 1 -11.42 2.55 -20.26
C MET A 1 -10.06 3.07 -19.80
N THR A 2 -9.45 2.60 -18.71
CA THR A 2 -9.15 1.20 -18.37
C THR A 2 -9.33 0.96 -16.87
N ASP A 3 -10.40 0.25 -16.49
CA ASP A 3 -10.44 -0.46 -15.20
C ASP A 3 -9.47 -1.63 -15.32
N THR A 4 -8.21 -1.31 -15.08
CA THR A 4 -7.09 -2.25 -15.05
C THR A 4 -7.22 -2.92 -13.70
N ASP A 5 -7.66 -4.19 -13.69
CA ASP A 5 -7.56 -5.15 -12.59
C ASP A 5 -6.92 -4.57 -11.30
N PRO A 6 -7.71 -4.29 -10.24
CA PRO A 6 -7.22 -3.63 -9.03
C PRO A 6 -6.03 -4.32 -8.38
N ILE A 7 -5.92 -5.64 -8.49
CA ILE A 7 -4.79 -6.42 -7.95
C ILE A 7 -3.53 -6.05 -8.74
N LYS A 8 -3.58 -6.13 -10.06
CA LYS A 8 -2.46 -5.74 -10.94
C LYS A 8 -2.08 -4.28 -10.72
N ARG A 9 -3.06 -3.39 -10.60
CA ARG A 9 -2.80 -1.97 -10.38
C ARG A 9 -2.10 -1.71 -9.05
N ALA A 10 -2.57 -2.32 -7.96
CA ALA A 10 -1.93 -2.24 -6.65
C ALA A 10 -0.49 -2.79 -6.72
N HIS A 11 -0.31 -3.96 -7.33
CA HIS A 11 0.99 -4.60 -7.47
C HIS A 11 1.98 -3.71 -8.23
N THR A 12 1.57 -3.11 -9.36
CA THR A 12 2.42 -2.18 -10.13
C THR A 12 2.81 -0.97 -9.30
N LEU A 13 1.85 -0.29 -8.66
CA LEU A 13 2.11 0.93 -7.91
C LEU A 13 3.06 0.68 -6.71
N ILE A 14 2.87 -0.42 -6.00
CA ILE A 14 3.73 -0.78 -4.86
C ILE A 14 5.11 -1.24 -5.34
N THR A 15 5.19 -1.92 -6.49
CA THR A 15 6.48 -2.28 -7.10
C THR A 15 7.26 -1.02 -7.50
N ASP A 16 6.61 -0.02 -8.08
CA ASP A 16 7.24 1.24 -8.48
C ASP A 16 7.67 2.05 -7.24
N LEU A 17 6.88 2.04 -6.18
CA LEU A 17 7.26 2.59 -4.87
C LEU A 17 8.52 1.91 -4.32
N ASN A 18 8.56 0.57 -4.31
CA ASN A 18 9.72 -0.19 -3.82
C ASN A 18 10.98 0.14 -4.64
N LYS A 19 10.87 0.16 -5.98
CA LYS A 19 11.98 0.53 -6.87
C LYS A 19 12.50 1.92 -6.59
N ALA A 20 11.62 2.91 -6.47
CA ALA A 20 12.03 4.28 -6.14
C ALA A 20 12.71 4.34 -4.77
N TYR A 21 12.16 3.63 -3.79
CA TYR A 21 12.70 3.61 -2.43
C TYR A 21 14.09 2.95 -2.32
N GLN A 22 14.37 1.89 -3.10
CA GLN A 22 15.71 1.27 -3.10
C GLN A 22 16.83 2.26 -3.44
N VAL A 23 16.53 3.31 -4.21
CA VAL A 23 17.52 4.32 -4.61
C VAL A 23 17.94 5.20 -3.43
N CYS A 24 17.04 5.47 -2.47
CA CYS A 24 17.28 6.41 -1.37
C CYS A 24 17.38 5.77 0.01
N LYS A 25 17.25 4.43 0.12
CA LYS A 25 17.27 3.68 1.39
C LYS A 25 18.59 3.85 2.14
N GLN A 26 18.53 4.07 3.46
CA GLN A 26 19.71 4.39 4.28
C GLN A 26 20.09 3.30 5.31
N ALA A 27 19.40 2.15 5.26
CA ALA A 27 19.63 0.98 6.13
C ALA A 27 19.47 1.24 7.64
N MET A 28 18.60 2.18 8.03
CA MET A 28 18.19 2.42 9.42
C MET A 28 17.04 1.49 9.84
N ALA A 29 16.71 1.49 11.12
CA ALA A 29 15.64 0.67 11.67
C ALA A 29 14.28 0.90 10.98
N ASP A 30 13.94 2.15 10.68
CA ASP A 30 12.71 2.47 9.95
C ASP A 30 12.78 2.05 8.47
N ASP A 31 13.98 2.04 7.86
CA ASP A 31 14.16 1.49 6.51
C ASP A 31 13.89 -0.02 6.46
N VAL A 32 14.36 -0.76 7.47
CA VAL A 32 14.09 -2.21 7.60
C VAL A 32 12.60 -2.45 7.74
N ARG A 33 11.92 -1.71 8.63
CA ARG A 33 10.48 -1.83 8.84
C ARG A 33 9.67 -1.52 7.58
N PHE A 34 10.03 -0.46 6.86
CA PHE A 34 9.34 -0.10 5.63
C PHE A 34 9.57 -1.13 4.53
N GLN A 35 10.79 -1.68 4.42
CA GLN A 35 11.06 -2.78 3.52
C GLN A 35 10.20 -4.02 3.83
N GLU A 36 10.07 -4.39 5.11
CA GLU A 36 9.21 -5.50 5.52
C GLU A 36 7.74 -5.27 5.12
N GLN A 37 7.24 -4.04 5.23
CA GLN A 37 5.88 -3.72 4.75
C GLN A 37 5.74 -3.91 3.24
N LEU A 38 6.73 -3.46 2.45
CA LEU A 38 6.74 -3.62 0.99
C LEU A 38 6.82 -5.10 0.59
N ASP A 39 7.68 -5.87 1.23
CA ASP A 39 7.89 -7.27 0.90
C ASP A 39 6.64 -8.10 1.25
N ASN A 40 6.05 -7.87 2.42
CA ASN A 40 4.84 -8.56 2.87
C ASN A 40 3.65 -8.31 1.93
N ILE A 41 3.41 -7.05 1.55
CA ILE A 41 2.25 -6.74 0.69
C ILE A 41 2.47 -7.23 -0.74
N LEU A 42 3.70 -7.18 -1.26
CA LEU A 42 4.02 -7.72 -2.60
C LEU A 42 3.88 -9.24 -2.63
N ASP A 43 4.33 -9.95 -1.60
CA ASP A 43 4.12 -11.40 -1.47
C ASP A 43 2.62 -11.74 -1.41
N PHE A 44 1.84 -11.00 -0.61
CA PHE A 44 0.38 -11.17 -0.57
C PHE A 44 -0.28 -10.96 -1.94
N LEU A 45 0.07 -9.87 -2.63
CA LEU A 45 -0.50 -9.53 -3.95
C LEU A 45 -0.13 -10.56 -5.01
N SER A 46 1.06 -11.16 -4.94
CA SER A 46 1.50 -12.20 -5.88
C SER A 46 0.64 -13.47 -5.84
N LYS A 47 -0.05 -13.71 -4.72
CA LYS A 47 -0.90 -14.89 -4.45
C LYS A 47 -2.40 -14.56 -4.50
N THR A 48 -2.75 -13.29 -4.72
CA THR A 48 -4.15 -12.84 -4.67
C THR A 48 -4.77 -12.97 -6.05
N GLU A 49 -5.90 -13.70 -6.13
CA GLU A 49 -6.63 -13.92 -7.39
C GLU A 49 -7.96 -13.18 -7.45
N THR A 50 -8.49 -12.73 -6.30
CA THR A 50 -9.81 -12.10 -6.21
C THR A 50 -9.78 -10.80 -5.42
N VAL A 51 -10.62 -9.84 -5.82
CA VAL A 51 -10.84 -8.59 -5.10
C VAL A 51 -11.96 -8.83 -4.09
N ASP A 52 -11.59 -9.42 -2.95
CA ASP A 52 -12.49 -9.64 -1.83
C ASP A 52 -12.20 -8.68 -0.66
N ASN A 53 -12.96 -8.79 0.43
CA ASN A 53 -12.75 -7.91 1.57
C ASN A 53 -11.39 -8.16 2.26
N ARG A 54 -10.81 -9.36 2.14
CA ARG A 54 -9.47 -9.66 2.67
C ARG A 54 -8.40 -8.88 1.91
N PHE A 55 -8.49 -8.83 0.58
CA PHE A 55 -7.62 -7.99 -0.24
C PHE A 55 -7.69 -6.52 0.18
N LEU A 56 -8.90 -5.98 0.38
CA LEU A 56 -9.07 -4.59 0.81
C LEU A 56 -8.50 -4.33 2.21
N ILE A 57 -8.67 -5.28 3.14
CA ILE A 57 -8.12 -5.19 4.49
C ILE A 57 -6.58 -5.18 4.48
N GLU A 58 -5.94 -6.04 3.70
CA GLU A 58 -4.48 -6.08 3.63
C GLU A 58 -3.90 -4.80 3.01
N LEU A 59 -4.56 -4.23 2.00
CA LEU A 59 -4.16 -2.92 1.46
C LEU A 59 -4.33 -1.78 2.47
N GLU A 60 -5.42 -1.76 3.26
CA GLU A 60 -5.63 -0.76 4.30
C GLU A 60 -4.56 -0.87 5.42
N LYS A 61 -4.21 -2.09 5.85
CA LYS A 61 -3.15 -2.31 6.85
C LYS A 61 -1.80 -1.80 6.36
N PHE A 62 -1.44 -2.13 5.12
CA PHE A 62 -0.23 -1.63 4.48
C PHE A 62 -0.23 -0.10 4.41
N TYR A 63 -1.37 0.49 4.01
CA TYR A 63 -1.52 1.94 3.91
C TYR A 63 -1.34 2.64 5.26
N GLN A 64 -1.99 2.17 6.33
CA GLN A 64 -1.89 2.77 7.65
C GLN A 64 -0.46 2.76 8.18
N THR A 65 0.20 1.60 8.11
CA THR A 65 1.58 1.44 8.61
C THR A 65 2.57 2.27 7.78
N SER A 66 2.45 2.23 6.46
CA SER A 66 3.30 2.99 5.55
C SER A 66 3.09 4.50 5.68
N SER A 67 1.86 4.96 5.90
CA SER A 67 1.58 6.39 6.13
C SER A 67 2.26 6.91 7.40
N LEU A 68 2.23 6.11 8.48
CA LEU A 68 2.93 6.44 9.72
C LEU A 68 4.44 6.55 9.48
N LEU A 69 5.02 5.56 8.80
CA LEU A 69 6.45 5.55 8.48
C LEU A 69 6.83 6.75 7.59
N MET A 70 6.06 7.02 6.53
CA MET A 70 6.35 8.10 5.59
C MET A 70 6.13 9.50 6.16
N GLY A 71 5.26 9.65 7.17
CA GLY A 71 4.85 10.95 7.69
C GLY A 71 5.43 11.32 9.06
N LEU A 72 5.72 10.35 9.92
CA LEU A 72 6.03 10.59 11.34
C LEU A 72 7.26 9.80 11.85
N SER A 73 7.96 9.04 11.01
CA SER A 73 9.16 8.28 11.39
C SER A 73 10.46 8.97 10.97
N GLY A 74 11.60 8.29 11.20
CA GLY A 74 12.91 8.72 10.72
C GLY A 74 13.15 8.48 9.23
N LEU A 75 12.19 7.91 8.49
CA LEU A 75 12.30 7.76 7.03
C LEU A 75 12.52 9.11 6.35
N ASN A 76 13.50 9.15 5.45
CA ASN A 76 13.79 10.31 4.61
C ASN A 76 13.67 9.95 3.12
N PRO A 77 12.44 9.70 2.62
CA PRO A 77 12.23 9.36 1.22
C PRO A 77 12.64 10.53 0.33
N ASP A 78 13.15 10.25 -0.88
CA ASP A 78 13.44 11.30 -1.84
C ASP A 78 12.17 11.76 -2.59
N ALA A 79 12.31 12.71 -3.53
CA ALA A 79 11.17 13.21 -4.30
C ALA A 79 10.52 12.11 -5.18
N PRO A 80 11.28 11.27 -5.93
CA PRO A 80 10.73 10.09 -6.61
C PRO A 80 9.92 9.15 -5.72
N THR A 81 10.44 8.75 -4.56
CA THR A 81 9.72 7.87 -3.61
C THR A 81 8.43 8.54 -3.13
N ARG A 82 8.47 9.83 -2.77
CA ARG A 82 7.26 10.57 -2.37
C ARG A 82 6.23 10.62 -3.51
N SER A 83 6.66 10.81 -4.75
CA SER A 83 5.76 10.82 -5.90
C SER A 83 5.12 9.44 -6.13
N ALA A 84 5.90 8.36 -6.03
CA ALA A 84 5.39 7.00 -6.13
C ALA A 84 4.41 6.66 -5.00
N TRP A 85 4.72 7.08 -3.77
CA TRP A 85 3.81 6.96 -2.63
C TRP A 85 2.49 7.69 -2.89
N ARG A 86 2.52 8.92 -3.42
CA ARG A 86 1.30 9.68 -3.75
C ARG A 86 0.46 9.04 -4.84
N ALA A 87 1.07 8.34 -5.80
CA ALA A 87 0.34 7.59 -6.80
C ALA A 87 -0.42 6.40 -6.16
N TYR A 88 0.22 5.69 -5.22
CA TYR A 88 -0.45 4.64 -4.44
C TYR A 88 -1.52 5.19 -3.49
N ASP A 89 -1.24 6.28 -2.78
CA ASP A 89 -2.15 6.99 -1.89
C ASP A 89 -3.48 7.33 -2.60
N ARG A 90 -3.39 7.89 -3.81
CA ARG A 90 -4.58 8.17 -4.64
C ARG A 90 -5.36 6.90 -5.00
N PHE A 91 -4.67 5.86 -5.45
CA PHE A 91 -5.31 4.57 -5.73
C PHE A 91 -6.02 4.00 -4.50
N HIS A 92 -5.38 4.07 -3.33
CA HIS A 92 -5.93 3.58 -2.08
C HIS A 92 -7.23 4.30 -1.71
N PHE A 93 -7.26 5.63 -1.78
CA PHE A 93 -8.49 6.39 -1.55
C PHE A 93 -9.60 6.03 -2.55
N ASP A 94 -9.27 5.92 -3.84
CA ASP A 94 -10.27 5.70 -4.88
C ASP A 94 -10.82 4.26 -4.87
N GLN A 95 -9.96 3.27 -4.60
CA GLN A 95 -10.26 1.84 -4.83
C GLN A 95 -10.39 1.00 -3.56
N VAL A 96 -9.78 1.41 -2.45
CA VAL A 96 -9.77 0.64 -1.20
C VAL A 96 -10.74 1.24 -0.20
N LYS A 97 -10.53 2.50 0.21
CA LYS A 97 -11.36 3.18 1.22
C LYS A 97 -12.86 3.15 0.90
N THR A 98 -13.21 3.29 -0.38
CA THR A 98 -14.60 3.35 -0.85
C THR A 98 -15.30 1.99 -0.86
N LYS A 99 -14.54 0.89 -0.90
CA LYS A 99 -15.06 -0.48 -1.07
C LYS A 99 -14.86 -1.36 0.18
N LEU A 100 -13.98 -0.95 1.08
CA LEU A 100 -13.63 -1.68 2.29
C LEU A 100 -14.84 -1.75 3.24
N SER A 101 -15.19 -2.98 3.65
CA SER A 101 -16.21 -3.22 4.67
C SER A 101 -15.54 -3.70 5.96
N LEU A 102 -15.49 -2.82 6.98
CA LEU A 102 -14.85 -3.13 8.26
C LEU A 102 -15.79 -3.84 9.25
N TYR A 103 -17.11 -3.74 9.03
CA TYR A 103 -18.13 -4.39 9.83
C TYR A 103 -19.11 -5.07 8.87
N GLY A 104 -19.49 -6.32 9.14
CA GLY A 104 -20.68 -6.93 8.53
C GLY A 104 -21.93 -6.06 8.79
N PRO A 105 -23.08 -6.32 8.12
CA PRO A 105 -24.24 -5.44 8.20
C PRO A 105 -24.51 -5.04 9.65
N THR A 106 -24.40 -3.74 9.92
CA THR A 106 -24.83 -3.19 11.20
C THR A 106 -26.31 -3.48 11.31
N ILE A 107 -26.68 -4.49 12.09
CA ILE A 107 -28.07 -4.62 12.53
C ILE A 107 -28.32 -3.40 13.40
N ILE A 108 -28.95 -2.38 12.81
CA ILE A 108 -29.62 -1.34 13.57
C ILE A 108 -30.86 -2.04 14.13
N LEU A 109 -30.78 -2.47 15.39
CA LEU A 109 -31.90 -3.04 16.15
C LEU A 109 -32.95 -1.97 16.45
#